data_AF-A0A543CSD0-F1
#
_entry.id   AF-A0A543CSD0-F1
#
_cell.length_a   1.000
_cell.length_b   1.000
_cell.length_c   1.000
_cell.angle_alpha   90.00
_cell.angle_beta   90.00
_cell.angle_gamma   90.00
#
_symmetry.space_group_name_H-M   'P 1'
#
loop_
_entity.id
_entity.type
_entity.pdbx_description
1 polymer ?
#
loop_
_entity_poly.entity_id
_entity_poly.type
_entity_poly.pdbx_seq_one_letter_code
_entity_poly.pdbx_strand_id
1 'polypeptide(L)'
;MADKGDLGWRLLAGAAAFGAGFVARKAITVGWKQITGKEPPTNPESPEVELAEAIGWAVVTGVGIEVARLLATRAAANRWHNSTGELPAALRTATDKIKNVAS
;
A
#
# COMPACT_ATOMS: atom_id res chain seq x y z
N MET A 1 -0.59 12.34 -24.97
CA MET A 1 0.70 11.62 -24.92
C MET A 1 1.28 11.86 -23.53
N ALA A 2 1.70 10.84 -22.79
CA ALA A 2 2.27 11.06 -21.46
C ALA A 2 3.66 11.71 -21.60
N ASP A 3 3.86 12.88 -21.00
CA ASP A 3 5.18 13.50 -20.96
C ASP A 3 6.15 12.61 -20.16
N LYS A 4 7.42 12.60 -20.56
CA LYS A 4 8.47 11.79 -19.90
C LYS A 4 8.56 12.05 -18.39
N GLY A 5 8.19 13.26 -17.94
CA GLY A 5 8.09 13.62 -16.52
C GLY A 5 6.94 12.91 -15.77
N ASP A 6 5.79 12.72 -16.40
CA ASP A 6 4.66 11.96 -15.81
C ASP A 6 5.04 10.48 -15.65
N LEU A 7 5.74 9.92 -16.64
CA LEU A 7 6.20 8.54 -16.57
C LEU A 7 7.25 8.34 -15.46
N GLY A 8 8.21 9.25 -15.32
CA GLY A 8 9.22 9.21 -14.26
C GLY A 8 8.63 9.29 -12.86
N TRP A 9 7.67 10.20 -12.64
CA TRP A 9 6.97 10.31 -11.37
C TRP A 9 6.13 9.07 -11.06
N ARG A 10 5.39 8.54 -12.04
CA ARG A 10 4.59 7.33 -11.86
C ARG A 10 5.43 6.09 -11.55
N LEU A 11 6.61 5.98 -12.16
CA LEU A 11 7.56 4.91 -11.84
C LEU A 11 8.10 5.04 -10.42
N LEU A 12 8.49 6.25 -10.00
CA LEU A 12 8.98 6.49 -8.64
C LEU A 12 7.88 6.23 -7.60
N ALA A 13 6.67 6.73 -7.83
CA ALA A 13 5.51 6.51 -6.97
C ALA A 13 5.13 5.02 -6.91
N GLY A 14 5.18 4.32 -8.05
CA GLY A 14 4.97 2.88 -8.13
C GLY A 14 6.01 2.11 -7.32
N ALA A 15 7.29 2.40 -7.53
CA ALA A 15 8.39 1.76 -6.80
C ALA A 15 8.30 2.00 -5.29
N ALA A 16 7.98 3.23 -4.86
CA ALA A 16 7.77 3.56 -3.46
C ALA A 16 6.59 2.79 -2.85
N ALA A 17 5.47 2.67 -3.57
CA ALA A 17 4.30 1.91 -3.12
C ALA A 17 4.61 0.41 -2.99
N PHE A 18 5.33 -0.16 -3.97
CA PHE A 18 5.80 -1.55 -3.89
C PHE A 18 6.75 -1.77 -2.71
N GLY A 19 7.71 -0.86 -2.51
CA GLY A 19 8.63 -0.91 -1.37
C GLY A 19 7.90 -0.88 -0.03
N ALA A 20 6.90 0.00 0.12
CA ALA A 20 6.09 0.08 1.32
C ALA A 20 5.30 -1.22 1.58
N GLY A 21 4.69 -1.80 0.54
CA GLY A 21 4.00 -3.08 0.64
C GLY A 21 4.91 -4.23 1.05
N PHE A 22 6.15 -4.26 0.54
CA PHE A 22 7.14 -5.27 0.90
C PHE A 22 7.56 -5.17 2.37
N VAL A 23 7.83 -3.96 2.85
CA VAL A 23 8.18 -3.71 4.26
C VAL A 23 7.02 -4.09 5.18
N ALA A 24 5.80 -3.69 4.84
CA ALA A 24 4.59 -4.04 5.60
C ALA A 24 4.40 -5.55 5.69
N ARG A 25 4.51 -6.28 4.57
CA ARG A 25 4.40 -7.74 4.57
C ARG A 25 5.45 -8.39 5.47
N LYS A 26 6.70 -7.92 5.41
CA LYS A 26 7.77 -8.46 6.26
C LYS A 26 7.50 -8.23 7.74
N ALA A 27 7.03 -7.03 8.11
CA ALA A 27 6.66 -6.73 9.49
C ALA A 27 5.51 -7.61 9.99
N ILE A 28 4.47 -7.80 9.17
CA ILE A 28 3.32 -8.65 9.50
C ILE A 28 3.76 -10.12 9.66
N THR A 29 4.61 -10.63 8.76
CA THR A 29 5.17 -11.99 8.85
C THR A 29 5.96 -12.21 10.15
N VAL A 30 6.81 -11.26 10.52
CA VAL A 30 7.59 -11.35 11.77
C VAL A 30 6.67 -11.29 12.98
N GLY A 31 5.72 -10.35 12.99
CA GLY A 31 4.75 -10.22 14.08
C GLY A 31 3.90 -11.49 14.26
N TRP A 32 3.48 -12.11 13.16
CA TRP A 32 2.76 -13.38 13.20
C TRP A 32 3.58 -14.47 13.86
N LYS A 33 4.83 -14.68 13.41
CA LYS A 33 5.73 -15.69 13.98
C LYS A 33 6.02 -15.46 15.46
N GLN A 34 6.12 -14.20 15.90
CA GLN A 34 6.32 -13.88 17.32
C GLN A 34 5.08 -14.13 18.17
N ILE A 35 3.88 -13.85 17.67
CA ILE A 35 2.63 -13.97 18.43
C ILE A 35 2.11 -15.41 18.43
N THR A 36 2.10 -16.06 17.28
CA THR A 36 1.54 -17.43 17.12
C THR A 36 2.58 -18.52 17.32
N GLY A 37 3.88 -18.19 17.24
CA GLY A 37 4.97 -19.16 17.26
C GLY A 37 5.08 -20.00 15.98
N LYS A 38 4.19 -19.81 15.01
CA LYS A 38 4.08 -20.62 13.79
C LYS A 38 4.50 -19.81 12.57
N GLU A 39 4.89 -20.51 11.51
CA GLU A 39 5.06 -19.87 10.22
C GLU A 39 3.70 -19.42 9.66
N PRO A 40 3.62 -18.26 9.00
CA PRO A 40 2.36 -17.79 8.45
C PRO A 40 1.82 -18.80 7.43
N PRO A 41 0.49 -19.02 7.40
CA PRO A 41 -0.14 -19.98 6.49
C PRO A 41 -0.14 -19.43 5.07
N THR A 42 1.02 -19.51 4.42
CA THR A 42 1.23 -19.06 3.03
C THR A 42 1.02 -20.17 2.02
N ASN A 43 0.80 -21.41 2.46
CA ASN A 43 0.69 -22.57 1.60
C ASN A 43 -0.76 -23.11 1.57
N PRO A 44 -1.57 -22.77 0.55
CA PRO A 44 -2.98 -23.15 0.47
C PRO A 44 -3.22 -24.65 0.23
N GLU A 45 -2.19 -25.39 -0.21
CA GLU A 45 -2.24 -26.83 -0.47
C GLU A 45 -1.89 -27.67 0.78
N SER A 46 -1.58 -27.05 1.92
CA SER A 46 -1.18 -27.77 3.12
C SER A 46 -2.43 -28.20 3.93
N PRO A 47 -2.74 -29.51 4.03
CA PRO A 47 -3.86 -30.00 4.84
C PRO A 47 -3.67 -29.79 6.34
N GLU A 48 -2.49 -29.33 6.77
CA GLU A 48 -2.14 -29.02 8.16
C GLU A 48 -2.53 -27.60 8.60
N VAL A 49 -2.90 -26.73 7.65
CA VAL A 49 -3.37 -25.38 7.94
C VAL A 49 -4.89 -25.40 8.07
N GLU A 50 -5.40 -25.10 9.27
CA GLU A 50 -6.84 -24.92 9.46
C GLU A 50 -7.35 -23.76 8.59
N LEU A 51 -8.49 -23.94 7.92
CA LEU A 51 -9.11 -22.91 7.06
C LEU A 51 -9.29 -21.57 7.79
N ALA A 52 -9.61 -21.62 9.09
CA ALA A 52 -9.73 -20.42 9.93
C ALA A 52 -8.39 -19.67 10.09
N GLU A 53 -7.27 -20.39 10.23
CA GLU A 53 -5.93 -19.80 10.35
C GLU A 53 -5.50 -19.14 9.03
N ALA A 54 -5.79 -19.78 7.89
CA ALA A 54 -5.55 -19.22 6.56
C ALA A 54 -6.37 -17.94 6.29
N ILE A 55 -7.67 -17.96 6.63
CA ILE A 55 -8.53 -16.78 6.50
C ILE A 55 -8.04 -15.65 7.42
N GLY A 56 -7.69 -15.97 8.68
CA GLY A 56 -7.16 -14.99 9.63
C GLY A 56 -5.89 -14.31 9.11
N TRP A 57 -4.95 -15.08 8.58
CA TRP A 57 -3.76 -14.55 7.93
C TRP A 57 -4.10 -13.67 6.73
N ALA A 58 -4.97 -14.13 5.82
CA ALA A 58 -5.36 -13.36 4.64
C ALA A 58 -5.95 -11.99 5.01
N VAL A 59 -6.83 -11.96 6.02
CA VAL A 59 -7.44 -10.72 6.52
C VAL A 59 -6.37 -9.79 7.13
N VAL A 60 -5.53 -10.29 8.03
CA VAL A 60 -4.48 -9.48 8.68
C VAL A 60 -3.52 -8.91 7.65
N THR A 61 -3.08 -9.72 6.68
CA THR A 61 -2.13 -9.27 5.66
C THR A 61 -2.80 -8.30 4.67
N GLY A 62 -4.01 -8.60 4.22
CA GLY A 62 -4.75 -7.75 3.28
C GLY A 62 -5.07 -6.38 3.87
N VAL A 63 -5.67 -6.36 5.05
CA VAL A 63 -6.00 -5.11 5.76
C VAL A 63 -4.73 -4.37 6.18
N GLY A 64 -3.74 -5.06 6.73
CA GLY A 64 -2.50 -4.45 7.21
C GLY A 64 -1.71 -3.76 6.10
N ILE A 65 -1.58 -4.40 4.93
CA ILE A 65 -0.90 -3.81 3.77
C ILE A 65 -1.66 -2.59 3.26
N GLU A 66 -2.99 -2.68 3.14
CA GLU A 66 -3.79 -1.56 2.60
C GLU A 66 -3.79 -0.35 3.54
N VAL A 67 -3.89 -0.58 4.86
CA VAL A 67 -3.76 0.48 5.87
C VAL A 67 -2.37 1.12 5.81
N ALA A 68 -1.31 0.31 5.70
CA ALA A 68 0.05 0.83 5.57
C ALA A 68 0.21 1.72 4.33
N ARG A 69 -0.32 1.28 3.19
CA ARG A 69 -0.32 2.06 1.94
C ARG A 69 -1.11 3.36 2.08
N LEU A 70 -2.29 3.32 2.70
CA LEU A 70 -3.12 4.50 2.95
C LEU A 70 -2.38 5.52 3.81
N LEU A 71 -1.78 5.07 4.91
CA LEU A 71 -1.00 5.93 5.82
C LEU A 71 0.23 6.51 5.12
N ALA A 72 0.97 5.71 4.35
CA ALA A 72 2.12 6.18 3.58
C ALA A 72 1.70 7.24 2.54
N THR A 73 0.60 7.02 1.83
CA THR A 73 0.07 7.96 0.84
C THR A 73 -0.38 9.27 1.50
N ARG A 74 -1.08 9.19 2.64
CA ARG A 74 -1.47 10.37 3.44
C ARG A 74 -0.26 11.13 3.97
N ALA A 75 0.74 10.43 4.49
CA ALA A 75 1.97 11.04 4.99
C ALA A 75 2.74 11.75 3.87
N ALA A 76 2.85 11.12 2.70
CA ALA A 76 3.48 11.73 1.53
C ALA A 76 2.74 13.00 1.06
N ALA A 77 1.40 12.95 1.00
CA ALA A 77 0.57 14.10 0.64
C ALA A 77 0.72 15.25 1.64
N ASN A 78 0.66 14.96 2.95
CA ASN A 78 0.83 15.96 4.00
C ASN A 78 2.24 16.56 4.00
N ARG A 79 3.28 15.73 3.83
CA ARG A 79 4.67 16.19 3.78
C ARG A 79 4.90 17.12 2.59
N TRP A 80 4.35 16.78 1.43
CA TRP A 80 4.45 17.62 0.23
C TRP A 80 3.67 18.93 0.38
N HIS A 81 2.45 18.89 0.92
CA HIS A 81 1.65 20.09 1.19
C HIS A 81 2.38 21.06 2.14
N ASN A 82 2.94 20.53 3.23
CA ASN A 82 3.66 21.33 4.22
C ASN A 82 5.01 21.87 3.72
N SER A 83 5.62 21.25 2.71
CA SER A 83 6.94 21.65 2.19
C SER A 83 6.86 22.58 0.98
N THR A 84 5.79 22.49 0.19
CA THR A 84 5.70 23.14 -1.14
C THR A 84 4.48 24.05 -1.31
N GLY A 85 3.50 24.02 -0.39
CA GLY A 85 2.26 24.81 -0.48
C GLY A 85 1.29 24.35 -1.58
N GLU A 86 1.75 23.62 -2.59
CA GLU A 86 0.96 23.07 -3.69
C GLU A 86 0.90 21.54 -3.66
N LEU A 87 -0.21 20.96 -4.11
CA LEU A 87 -0.34 19.51 -4.32
C LEU A 87 0.60 19.04 -5.46
N PRO A 88 1.19 17.83 -5.37
CA PRO A 88 1.95 17.23 -6.48
C PRO A 88 1.10 17.22 -7.76
N ALA A 89 1.70 17.52 -8.91
CA ALA A 89 0.98 17.70 -10.18
C ALA A 89 0.03 16.52 -10.51
N ALA A 90 0.42 15.29 -10.19
CA ALA A 90 -0.43 14.10 -10.38
C ALA A 90 -1.72 14.12 -9.54
N LEU A 91 -1.68 14.67 -8.32
CA LEU A 91 -2.86 14.80 -7.44
C LEU A 91 -3.77 15.95 -7.84
N ARG A 92 -3.19 17.04 -8.39
CA ARG A 92 -3.97 18.14 -8.98
C ARG A 92 -4.78 17.66 -10.19
N THR A 93 -4.13 16.98 -11.14
CA THR A 93 -4.79 16.42 -12.32
C THR A 93 -5.89 15.42 -11.95
N ALA A 94 -5.68 14.57 -10.94
CA ALA A 94 -6.70 13.64 -10.46
C ALA A 94 -7.90 14.38 -9.85
N THR A 95 -7.65 15.44 -9.07
CA THR A 95 -8.70 16.25 -8.42
C THR A 95 -9.52 17.04 -9.45
N ASP A 96 -8.87 17.68 -10.42
CA ASP A 96 -9.55 18.45 -11.48
C ASP A 96 -10.44 17.56 -12.35
N LYS A 97 -9.98 16.34 -12.63
CA LYS A 97 -10.76 15.36 -13.39
C LYS A 97 -12.03 14.94 -12.65
N ILE A 98 -11.96 14.74 -11.33
CA ILE A 98 -13.14 14.41 -10.51
C ILE A 98 -14.15 15.57 -10.54
N LYS A 99 -13.67 16.81 -10.43
CA LYS A 99 -14.53 18.01 -10.38
C LYS A 99 -15.27 18.26 -11.70
N ASN A 100 -14.64 17.98 -12.84
CA ASN A 100 -15.21 18.13 -14.18
C ASN A 100 -16.23 17.04 -14.56
N VAL A 101 -16.22 15.90 -13.86
CA VAL A 101 -17.22 14.82 -14.06
C VAL A 101 -18.46 15.04 -13.19
N ALA A 102 -18.31 15.77 -12.09
CA ALA A 102 -19.39 16.09 -11.15
C ALA A 102 -20.18 17.36 -11.53
N SER A 103 -19.81 18.02 -12.62
CA SER A 103 -20.44 19.21 -13.21
C SER A 103 -21.15 18.86 -14.52
#